data_AF-C5WS47-F1
#
_entry.id   AF-C5WS47-F1
#
_cell.length_a   1.000
_cell.length_b   1.000
_cell.length_c   1.000
_cell.angle_alpha   90.00
_cell.angle_beta   90.00
_cell.angle_gamma   90.00
#
_symmetry.space_group_name_H-M   'P 1'
#
loop_
_entity.id
_entity.type
_entity.pdbx_description
1 polymer ?
#
loop_
_entity_poly.entity_id
_entity_poly.type
_entity_poly.pdbx_seq_one_letter_code
_entity_poly.pdbx_strand_id
1 'polypeptide(L)'
;MQVGGGGGGGGGDSADLRGRHRIQAELKKLEQEARFLEEELEELEKADKVSSALQELLTAMERKADPLLPVSTGPVNQSWDRWFEGPQDLRRCKCWFL
;
A
#
# COMPACT_ATOMS: atom_id res chain seq x y z
N MET A 1 -47.44 -55.44 24.49
CA MET A 1 -46.01 -55.33 24.84
C MET A 1 -45.23 -54.87 23.61
N GLN A 2 -44.29 -53.94 23.85
CA GLN A 2 -43.00 -53.77 23.17
C GLN A 2 -42.91 -53.05 21.81
N VAL A 3 -42.75 -51.72 21.94
CA VAL A 3 -41.73 -50.82 21.37
C VAL A 3 -41.23 -51.06 19.93
N GLY A 4 -41.73 -50.23 19.01
CA GLY A 4 -40.99 -49.82 17.82
C GLY A 4 -39.99 -48.73 18.20
N GLY A 5 -38.70 -49.05 18.17
CA GLY A 5 -37.60 -48.11 18.40
C GLY A 5 -36.74 -48.00 17.14
N GLY A 6 -37.19 -47.20 16.18
CA GLY A 6 -36.33 -46.69 15.12
C GLY A 6 -35.41 -45.62 15.69
N GLY A 7 -34.12 -45.92 15.78
CA GLY A 7 -33.10 -44.99 16.25
C GLY A 7 -31.97 -44.89 15.23
N GLY A 8 -32.23 -44.20 14.12
CA GLY A 8 -31.17 -43.67 13.26
C GLY A 8 -30.60 -42.40 13.89
N GLY A 9 -29.28 -42.29 14.00
CA GLY A 9 -28.68 -41.10 14.60
C GLY A 9 -27.16 -41.12 14.75
N GLY A 10 -26.41 -41.55 13.73
CA GLY A 10 -24.93 -41.52 13.72
C GLY A 10 -24.31 -40.34 12.99
N GLY A 11 -25.10 -39.35 12.51
CA GLY A 11 -24.64 -38.29 11.61
C GLY A 11 -24.56 -36.87 12.19
N GLY A 12 -25.06 -36.63 13.41
CA GLY A 12 -25.18 -35.28 13.98
C GLY A 12 -23.88 -34.70 14.52
N ASP A 13 -23.02 -35.53 15.11
CA ASP A 13 -21.90 -35.06 15.92
C ASP A 13 -20.73 -34.50 15.08
N SER A 14 -20.47 -35.08 13.91
CA SER A 14 -19.41 -34.62 13.00
C SER A 14 -19.76 -33.28 12.30
N ALA A 15 -21.03 -33.08 11.96
CA ALA A 15 -21.51 -31.83 11.36
C ALA A 15 -21.48 -30.67 12.38
N ASP A 16 -21.81 -30.96 13.64
CA ASP A 16 -21.78 -30.01 14.76
C ASP A 16 -20.34 -29.59 15.11
N LEU A 17 -19.39 -30.54 15.13
CA LEU A 17 -17.96 -30.24 15.28
C LEU A 17 -17.43 -29.31 14.18
N ARG A 18 -17.77 -29.56 12.90
CA ARG A 18 -17.37 -28.70 11.78
C ARG A 18 -17.94 -27.28 11.90
N GLY A 19 -19.18 -27.16 12.34
CA GLY A 19 -19.82 -25.86 12.62
C GLY A 19 -19.09 -25.11 13.72
N ARG A 20 -18.78 -25.78 14.85
CA ARG A 20 -18.01 -25.21 15.97
C ARG A 20 -16.62 -24.73 15.53
N HIS A 21 -15.88 -25.54 14.77
CA HIS A 21 -14.56 -25.14 14.29
C HIS A 21 -14.61 -23.93 13.36
N ARG A 22 -15.64 -23.84 12.50
CA ARG A 22 -15.84 -22.65 11.65
C ARG A 22 -16.12 -21.41 12.50
N ILE A 23 -17.04 -21.50 13.46
CA ILE A 23 -17.36 -20.38 14.36
C ILE A 23 -16.12 -19.95 15.15
N GLN A 24 -15.33 -20.90 15.65
CA GLN A 24 -14.10 -20.60 16.38
C GLN A 24 -13.03 -19.94 15.49
N ALA A 25 -12.91 -20.33 14.22
CA ALA A 25 -11.98 -19.72 13.28
C ALA A 25 -12.37 -18.27 12.97
N GLU A 26 -13.66 -18.02 12.71
CA GLU A 26 -14.16 -16.66 12.48
C GLU A 26 -14.00 -15.79 13.74
N LEU A 27 -14.27 -16.34 14.93
CA LEU A 27 -14.06 -15.62 16.18
C LEU A 27 -12.60 -15.23 16.38
N LYS A 28 -11.65 -16.16 16.18
CA LYS A 28 -10.21 -15.87 16.26
C LYS A 28 -9.77 -14.81 15.25
N LYS A 29 -10.33 -14.85 14.04
CA LYS A 29 -10.05 -13.85 13.01
C LYS A 29 -10.54 -12.46 13.47
N LEU A 30 -11.77 -12.36 13.95
CA LEU A 30 -12.32 -11.10 14.47
C LEU A 30 -11.53 -10.58 15.69
N GLU A 31 -11.11 -11.47 16.59
CA GLU A 31 -10.25 -11.11 17.72
C GLU A 31 -8.90 -10.56 17.26
N GLN A 32 -8.32 -11.09 16.18
CA GLN A 32 -7.07 -10.56 15.61
C GLN A 32 -7.29 -9.21 14.93
N GLU A 33 -8.36 -9.07 14.16
CA GLU A 33 -8.71 -7.79 13.51
C GLU A 33 -8.96 -6.70 14.55
N ALA A 34 -9.65 -7.02 15.65
CA ALA A 34 -9.88 -6.08 16.74
C ALA A 34 -8.57 -5.60 17.39
N ARG A 35 -7.65 -6.52 17.69
CA ARG A 35 -6.32 -6.16 18.23
C ARG A 35 -5.52 -5.30 17.27
N PHE A 36 -5.53 -5.62 15.98
CA PHE A 36 -4.83 -4.84 14.97
C PHE A 36 -5.36 -3.40 14.91
N LEU A 37 -6.68 -3.23 14.95
CA LEU A 37 -7.30 -1.90 14.97
C LEU A 37 -7.00 -1.13 16.26
N GLU A 38 -6.95 -1.80 17.41
CA GLU A 38 -6.53 -1.17 18.68
C GLU A 38 -5.09 -0.66 18.61
N GLU A 39 -4.17 -1.47 18.07
CA GLU A 39 -2.77 -1.07 17.85
C GLU A 39 -2.65 0.10 16.86
N GLU A 40 -3.35 0.05 15.73
CA GLU A 40 -3.35 1.15 14.75
C GLU A 40 -3.88 2.46 15.34
N LEU A 41 -4.92 2.37 16.18
CA LEU A 41 -5.50 3.54 16.83
C LEU A 41 -4.55 4.15 17.86
N GLU A 42 -3.81 3.33 18.60
CA GLU A 42 -2.75 3.79 19.50
C GLU A 42 -1.63 4.53 18.73
N GLU A 43 -1.22 4.01 17.58
CA GLU A 43 -0.21 4.68 16.73
C GLU A 43 -0.74 5.98 16.11
N LEU A 44 -2.01 6.04 15.72
CA LEU A 44 -2.66 7.27 15.24
C LEU A 44 -2.77 8.34 16.33
N GLU A 45 -2.98 7.95 17.60
CA GLU A 45 -3.00 8.89 18.73
C GLU A 45 -1.63 9.51 18.98
N LYS A 46 -0.55 8.74 18.76
CA LYS A 46 0.84 9.22 18.86
C LYS A 46 1.29 10.01 17.62
N ALA A 47 0.57 9.92 16.51
CA ALA A 47 0.98 10.54 15.25
C ALA A 47 0.95 12.08 15.35
N ASP A 48 2.02 12.71 14.85
CA ASP A 48 2.10 14.16 14.78
C ASP A 48 1.09 14.76 13.79
N LYS A 49 0.83 16.06 13.95
CA LYS A 49 -0.05 16.78 13.03
C LYS A 49 0.47 16.68 11.60
N VAL A 50 -0.43 16.45 10.66
CA VAL A 50 -0.09 16.46 9.22
C VAL A 50 0.56 17.77 8.80
N SER A 51 0.15 18.91 9.40
CA SER A 51 0.74 20.21 9.13
C SER A 51 2.23 20.31 9.49
N SER A 52 2.67 19.70 10.60
CA SER A 52 4.09 19.72 10.98
C SER A 52 4.90 18.80 10.08
N ALA A 53 4.41 17.58 9.83
CA ALA A 53 5.06 16.63 8.91
C ALA A 53 5.22 17.22 7.50
N LEU A 54 4.20 17.95 7.00
CA LEU A 54 4.27 18.61 5.69
C LEU A 54 5.26 19.78 5.68
N GLN A 55 5.32 20.56 6.75
CA GLN A 55 6.29 21.66 6.86
C GLN A 55 7.74 21.14 6.87
N GLU A 56 7.99 20.03 7.58
CA GLU A 56 9.29 19.35 7.57
C GLU A 56 9.65 18.84 6.18
N LEU A 57 8.69 18.22 5.48
CA LEU A 57 8.87 17.77 4.10
C LEU A 57 9.22 18.93 3.16
N LEU A 58 8.47 20.03 3.22
CA LEU A 58 8.75 21.23 2.41
C LEU A 58 10.15 21.78 2.69
N THR A 59 10.50 21.89 3.97
CA THR A 59 11.84 22.35 4.40
C THR A 59 12.93 21.43 3.85
N ALA A 60 12.72 20.12 3.88
CA ALA A 60 13.67 19.14 3.35
C ALA A 60 13.82 19.23 1.82
N MET A 61 12.72 19.46 1.10
CA MET A 61 12.72 19.67 -0.35
C MET A 61 13.43 20.97 -0.74
N GLU A 62 13.16 22.07 -0.02
CA GLU A 62 13.77 23.38 -0.29
C GLU A 62 15.27 23.43 0.04
N ARG A 63 15.73 22.60 0.99
CA ARG A 63 17.15 22.58 1.42
C ARG A 63 18.12 22.22 0.30
N LYS A 64 17.70 21.44 -0.71
CA LYS A 64 18.58 21.01 -1.80
C LYS A 64 17.87 21.20 -3.15
N ALA A 65 18.47 22.03 -4.00
CA ALA A 65 18.00 22.20 -5.37
C ALA A 65 18.01 20.86 -6.11
N ASP A 66 16.91 20.55 -6.77
CA ASP A 66 16.77 19.38 -7.62
C ASP A 66 17.40 19.67 -8.99
N PRO A 67 18.43 18.91 -9.41
CA PRO A 67 19.07 19.09 -10.72
C PRO A 67 18.16 18.76 -11.90
N LEU A 68 17.05 18.05 -11.67
CA LEU A 68 16.06 17.72 -12.70
C LEU A 68 14.97 18.80 -12.83
N LEU A 69 14.92 19.76 -11.92
CA LEU A 69 13.95 20.85 -11.99
C LEU A 69 14.57 22.07 -12.72
N PRO A 70 13.84 22.69 -13.68
CA PRO A 70 14.34 23.82 -14.49
C PRO A 70 14.75 25.05 -13.68
N VAL A 71 14.35 25.12 -12.40
CA VAL A 71 14.59 26.25 -11.49
C VAL A 71 15.70 25.88 -10.49
N SER A 72 16.79 25.29 -10.96
CA SER A 72 17.99 25.21 -10.15
C SER A 72 18.76 26.54 -10.27
N THR A 73 18.87 27.27 -9.16
CA THR A 73 19.71 28.46 -9.06
C THR A 73 21.17 28.00 -9.09
N GLY A 74 21.71 27.80 -10.29
CA GLY A 74 23.08 27.32 -10.52
C GLY A 74 23.50 27.49 -11.97
N PRO A 75 24.81 27.46 -12.26
CA PRO A 75 25.29 27.55 -13.64
C PRO A 75 24.72 26.36 -14.44
N VAL A 76 24.09 26.67 -15.58
CA VAL A 76 23.60 25.66 -16.54
C VAL A 76 24.72 24.67 -16.83
N ASN A 77 24.50 23.43 -16.42
CA ASN A 77 25.46 22.38 -16.68
C ASN A 77 25.24 21.87 -18.12
N GLN A 78 26.04 22.40 -19.05
CA GLN A 78 25.99 22.10 -20.49
C GLN A 78 26.05 20.60 -20.83
N SER A 79 26.54 19.75 -19.90
CA SER A 79 26.55 18.30 -20.10
C SER A 79 25.17 17.64 -19.98
N TRP A 80 24.20 18.32 -19.37
CA TRP A 80 22.80 17.86 -19.24
C TRP A 80 22.02 18.05 -20.54
N ASP A 81 22.32 19.10 -21.32
CA ASP A 81 21.70 19.35 -22.62
C ASP A 81 21.87 18.14 -23.55
N ARG A 82 22.99 17.42 -23.45
CA ARG A 82 23.26 16.18 -24.19
C ARG A 82 22.26 15.05 -23.86
N TRP A 83 21.74 14.99 -22.64
CA TRP A 83 20.84 13.92 -22.18
C TRP A 83 19.36 14.31 -22.23
N PHE A 84 19.03 15.59 -22.02
CA PHE A 84 17.65 16.08 -21.91
C PHE A 84 17.17 16.93 -23.10
N GLU A 85 18.06 17.69 -23.75
CA GLU A 85 17.68 18.54 -24.89
C GLU A 85 17.90 17.87 -26.25
N GLY A 86 18.54 16.69 -26.25
CA GLY A 86 18.82 15.91 -27.46
C GLY A 86 20.01 16.45 -28.26
N PRO A 87 20.38 15.80 -29.37
CA PRO A 87 21.55 16.19 -30.15
C PRO A 87 21.40 17.62 -30.69
N GLN A 88 22.17 18.55 -30.12
CA GLN A 88 22.16 19.97 -30.52
C GLN A 88 22.72 20.19 -31.93
N ASP A 89 23.40 19.20 -32.49
CA ASP A 89 23.91 19.30 -33.84
C ASP A 89 23.92 17.94 -34.53
N LEU A 90 23.33 17.93 -35.73
CA LEU A 90 23.99 17.55 -36.98
C LEU A 90 22.96 17.00 -37.97
N ARG A 91 22.51 17.91 -38.84
CA ARG A 91 21.86 17.66 -40.15
C ARG A 91 20.61 16.77 -40.08
N ARG A 92 19.44 17.41 -40.07
CA ARG A 92 18.17 16.78 -40.47
C ARG A 92 18.41 15.85 -41.66
N CYS A 93 18.21 14.55 -41.48
CA CYS A 93 17.98 13.67 -42.62
C CYS A 93 16.81 14.28 -43.42
N LYS A 94 17.05 14.63 -44.68
CA LYS A 94 15.99 15.03 -45.64
C LYS A 94 15.23 13.81 -46.13
N CYS A 95 15.00 12.82 -45.29
CA CYS A 95 14.12 11.72 -45.64
C CYS A 95 12.69 12.27 -45.64
N TRP A 96 12.10 12.36 -46.83
CA TRP A 96 10.67 12.59 -46.98
C TRP A 96 9.98 11.27 -46.63
N PHE A 97 9.10 11.30 -45.64
CA PHE A 97 8.16 10.20 -45.43
C PHE A 97 7.22 10.16 -46.65
N LEU A 98 7.30 9.07 -47.41
CA LEU A 98 6.29 8.63 -48.36
C LEU A 98 5.40 7.60 -47.67
#